data_AF-A0A6A5YKV8-F1
#
_entry.id   AF-A0A6A5YKV8-F1
#
_cell.length_a   1.000
_cell.length_b   1.000
_cell.length_c   1.000
_cell.angle_alpha   90.00
_cell.angle_beta   90.00
_cell.angle_gamma   90.00
#
_symmetry.space_group_name_H-M   'P 1'
#
loop_
_entity.id
_entity.type
_entity.pdbx_description
1 polymer ?
#
loop_
_entity_poly.entity_id
_entity_poly.type
_entity_poly.pdbx_seq_one_letter_code
_entity_poly.pdbx_strand_id
1 'polypeptide(L)'
;MGVLDLLPHCISGVYFIYHQDFEKWSFGKLSALTEASLALEGDYQYYYMGFYIHSCAKMRYKGEYRPSYILDPETYDWNPLDGEVRQLLDKKKYVSLARERKRATSKANVEGGIEDDASKQGDETPDDYSDYPLPSAAEGGKAVMKGMSLFELKVPGWMTAEEVEEKVELGDQAIKVKGHPKLLPARISDEQQALVGWDNSDVRDRMCKPIKSLPESIPINRDDSAQEIFQKIADASKFSIHRLRVTKGSDGSPIPKSKELTVHDTGLRNRSAVDVKDLGPQIAWKTVFIIEYLGPLLIHPLFYYGRKLIYGTSAPPSELQKLSFILINLHFLKREWETLRVHRFSADTMPLLNIFKNSGHYWVLSGVNIAYWIYSPNAPTARDSNPLITYLGVALFAIGELGNYSTHLTLKNLRRPGSTDRGIPKGLGFNLVTCPNYMFETIAWIGIWLVNWSLSTGVFLAFSFTTMAIWAKKKERRYRKEFGDKYKRKSFVILPGIY
;
A
#
# COMPACT_ATOMS: atom_id res chain seq x y z
N MET A 1 20.78 -0.67 16.32
CA MET A 1 19.97 -1.89 16.24
C MET A 1 20.58 -2.78 15.17
N GLY A 2 21.03 -3.96 15.56
CA GLY A 2 21.54 -5.00 14.66
C GLY A 2 20.50 -6.10 14.46
N VAL A 3 20.36 -6.61 13.24
CA VAL A 3 19.53 -7.76 12.87
C VAL A 3 20.45 -8.81 12.29
N LEU A 4 20.45 -9.99 12.90
CA LEU A 4 21.31 -11.11 12.56
C LEU A 4 20.46 -12.36 12.32
N ASP A 5 20.85 -13.16 11.34
CA ASP A 5 20.34 -14.52 11.16
C ASP A 5 21.40 -15.52 11.64
N LEU A 6 20.99 -16.45 12.51
CA LEU A 6 21.82 -17.55 12.99
C LEU A 6 21.45 -18.81 12.19
N LEU A 7 22.40 -19.30 11.40
CA LEU A 7 22.24 -20.45 10.51
C LEU A 7 23.16 -21.60 10.99
N PRO A 8 22.90 -22.87 10.62
CA PRO A 8 23.61 -24.02 11.19
C PRO A 8 25.14 -23.96 11.18
N HIS A 9 25.74 -23.24 10.22
CA HIS A 9 27.20 -23.11 10.09
C HIS A 9 27.69 -21.66 10.07
N CYS A 10 26.79 -20.68 10.22
CA CYS A 10 27.21 -19.29 10.12
C CYS A 10 26.30 -18.27 10.80
N ILE A 11 26.90 -17.12 11.08
CA ILE A 11 26.18 -15.90 11.46
C ILE A 11 26.11 -15.00 10.24
N SER A 12 24.92 -14.52 9.90
CA SER A 12 24.70 -13.58 8.80
C SER A 12 24.24 -12.23 9.32
N GLY A 13 25.05 -11.20 9.09
CA GLY A 13 24.72 -9.82 9.38
C GLY A 13 23.76 -9.24 8.34
N VAL A 14 22.52 -8.96 8.74
CA VAL A 14 21.47 -8.49 7.82
C VAL A 14 21.43 -6.96 7.79
N TYR A 15 21.16 -6.33 8.94
CA TYR A 15 21.05 -4.87 9.05
C TYR A 15 21.73 -4.38 10.31
N PHE A 16 22.50 -3.30 10.19
CA PHE A 16 22.97 -2.54 11.33
C PHE A 16 22.62 -1.07 11.15
N ILE A 17 21.73 -0.56 12.02
CA ILE A 17 21.13 0.77 11.91
C ILE A 17 21.46 1.57 13.16
N TYR A 18 21.98 2.77 12.97
CA TYR A 18 22.23 3.76 14.01
C TYR A 18 21.98 5.19 13.48
N HIS A 19 21.76 6.14 14.38
CA HIS A 19 21.50 7.53 14.01
C HIS A 19 22.78 8.19 13.43
N GLN A 20 22.63 9.04 12.40
CA GLN A 20 23.77 9.58 11.64
C GLN A 20 24.77 10.37 12.50
N ASP A 21 24.32 11.01 13.57
CA ASP A 21 25.17 11.76 14.51
C ASP A 21 26.32 10.92 15.12
N PHE A 22 26.20 9.59 15.10
CA PHE A 22 27.21 8.68 15.62
C PHE A 22 28.16 8.12 14.55
N GLU A 23 28.09 8.59 13.30
CA GLU A 23 28.93 8.11 12.18
C GLU A 23 30.43 8.18 12.50
N LYS A 24 30.88 9.23 13.21
CA LYS A 24 32.27 9.42 13.65
C LYS A 24 32.84 8.28 14.50
N TRP A 25 31.97 7.50 15.16
CA TRP A 25 32.36 6.40 16.03
C TRP A 25 32.43 5.04 15.33
N SER A 26 32.10 4.99 14.03
CA SER A 26 32.21 3.78 13.19
C SER A 26 31.58 2.52 13.81
N PHE A 27 30.38 2.64 14.40
CA PHE A 27 29.72 1.53 15.09
C PHE A 27 29.52 0.26 14.24
N GLY A 28 29.56 0.36 12.91
CA GLY A 28 29.61 -0.82 12.04
C GLY A 28 30.82 -1.74 12.30
N LYS A 29 32.00 -1.17 12.58
CA LYS A 29 33.20 -1.94 12.96
C LYS A 29 33.02 -2.64 14.31
N LEU A 30 32.38 -1.98 15.27
CA LEU A 30 32.08 -2.56 16.58
C LEU A 30 31.06 -3.70 16.45
N SER A 31 30.02 -3.53 15.62
CA SER A 31 29.04 -4.57 15.33
C SER A 31 29.72 -5.79 14.72
N ALA A 32 30.56 -5.58 13.70
CA ALA A 32 31.32 -6.63 13.05
C ALA A 32 32.21 -7.44 14.01
N LEU A 33 32.92 -6.76 14.92
CA LEU A 33 33.73 -7.44 15.93
C LEU A 33 32.87 -8.24 16.91
N THR A 34 31.73 -7.68 17.33
CA THR A 34 30.80 -8.35 18.25
C THR A 34 30.19 -9.60 17.59
N GLU A 35 29.79 -9.49 16.32
CA GLU A 35 29.26 -10.59 15.53
C GLU A 35 30.31 -11.67 15.27
N ALA A 36 31.57 -11.29 15.02
CA ALA A 36 32.68 -12.22 14.89
C ALA A 36 32.97 -12.96 16.21
N SER A 37 32.94 -12.26 17.35
CA SER A 37 33.05 -12.90 18.67
C SER A 37 31.90 -13.87 18.91
N LEU A 38 30.66 -13.48 18.57
CA LEU A 38 29.50 -14.35 18.67
C LEU A 38 29.64 -15.60 17.78
N ALA A 39 30.24 -15.47 16.59
CA ALA A 39 30.50 -16.60 15.71
C ALA A 39 31.48 -17.60 16.35
N LEU A 40 32.53 -17.10 17.00
CA LEU A 40 33.50 -17.92 17.74
C LEU A 40 32.86 -18.58 18.97
N GLU A 41 32.10 -17.83 19.76
CA GLU A 41 31.42 -18.35 20.96
C GLU A 41 30.37 -19.40 20.63
N GLY A 42 29.70 -19.25 19.48
CA GLY A 42 28.69 -20.18 19.00
C GLY A 42 29.21 -21.34 18.15
N ASP A 43 30.53 -21.49 18.03
CA ASP A 43 31.19 -22.52 17.20
C ASP A 43 30.73 -22.52 15.73
N TYR A 44 30.46 -21.33 15.19
CA TYR A 44 30.10 -21.16 13.79
C TYR A 44 31.35 -21.12 12.92
N GLN A 45 31.29 -21.80 11.76
CA GLN A 45 32.41 -21.87 10.83
C GLN A 45 32.64 -20.56 10.07
N TYR A 46 31.57 -19.81 9.80
CA TYR A 46 31.63 -18.63 8.95
C TYR A 46 30.86 -17.45 9.53
N TYR A 47 31.36 -16.24 9.25
CA TYR A 47 30.66 -14.99 9.51
C TYR A 47 30.44 -14.24 8.19
N TYR A 48 29.18 -14.08 7.81
CA TYR A 48 28.76 -13.38 6.61
C TYR A 48 28.44 -11.92 6.93
N MET A 49 29.32 -11.01 6.53
CA MET A 49 29.15 -9.57 6.71
C MET A 49 28.14 -8.94 5.74
N GLY A 50 27.43 -9.74 4.94
CA GLY A 50 26.57 -9.29 3.85
C GLY A 50 27.35 -8.77 2.63
N PHE A 51 26.66 -8.03 1.76
CA PHE A 51 27.25 -7.52 0.51
C PHE A 51 28.55 -6.72 0.73
N TYR A 52 29.46 -6.80 -0.24
CA TYR A 52 30.67 -6.00 -0.32
C TYR A 52 30.71 -5.27 -1.66
N ILE A 53 30.81 -3.94 -1.62
CA ILE A 53 30.94 -3.09 -2.80
C ILE A 53 32.23 -2.29 -2.63
N HIS A 54 33.26 -2.64 -3.41
CA HIS A 54 34.61 -2.12 -3.22
C HIS A 54 34.72 -0.58 -3.37
N SER A 55 33.94 -0.02 -4.29
CA SER A 55 33.84 1.43 -4.51
C SER A 55 33.03 2.17 -3.44
N CYS A 56 32.26 1.47 -2.59
CA CYS A 56 31.45 2.09 -1.55
C CYS A 56 32.24 2.29 -0.26
N ALA A 57 32.55 3.55 0.07
CA ALA A 57 33.30 3.91 1.27
C ALA A 57 32.71 3.33 2.57
N LYS A 58 31.38 3.25 2.68
CA LYS A 58 30.68 2.71 3.86
C LYS A 58 30.82 1.20 4.03
N MET A 59 31.18 0.47 2.98
CA MET A 59 31.28 -0.98 2.97
C MET A 59 32.73 -1.48 2.87
N ARG A 60 33.66 -0.60 2.50
CA ARG A 60 35.07 -0.92 2.29
C ARG A 60 35.73 -1.56 3.51
N TYR A 61 35.32 -1.17 4.72
CA TYR A 61 35.86 -1.70 5.98
C TYR A 61 35.69 -3.22 6.14
N LYS A 62 34.68 -3.83 5.51
CA LYS A 62 34.46 -5.28 5.61
C LYS A 62 35.61 -6.09 5.00
N GLY A 63 36.31 -5.53 4.01
CA GLY A 63 37.49 -6.13 3.40
C GLY A 63 38.80 -5.87 4.17
N GLU A 64 38.73 -5.30 5.38
CA GLU A 64 39.89 -5.13 6.27
C GLU A 64 40.08 -6.33 7.21
N TYR A 65 39.03 -7.15 7.42
CA TYR A 65 39.09 -8.34 8.27
C TYR A 65 39.75 -9.51 7.52
N ARG A 66 40.47 -10.36 8.26
CA ARG A 66 41.19 -11.52 7.70
C ARG A 66 41.01 -12.77 8.55
N PRO A 67 40.92 -13.97 7.93
CA PRO A 67 40.79 -14.19 6.48
C PRO A 67 39.42 -13.72 5.97
N SER A 68 39.37 -13.11 4.78
CA SER A 68 38.12 -12.69 4.14
C SER A 68 38.04 -13.22 2.72
N TYR A 69 36.82 -13.58 2.34
CA TYR A 69 36.51 -14.13 1.03
C TYR A 69 35.37 -13.32 0.41
N ILE A 70 35.39 -13.20 -0.91
CA ILE A 70 34.32 -12.60 -1.70
C ILE A 70 33.72 -13.67 -2.62
N LEU A 71 32.40 -13.65 -2.71
CA LEU A 71 31.67 -14.55 -3.60
C LEU A 71 31.75 -14.03 -5.04
N ASP A 72 32.19 -14.87 -5.97
CA ASP A 72 32.17 -14.56 -7.39
C ASP A 72 30.69 -14.43 -7.85
N PRO A 73 30.30 -13.31 -8.48
CA PRO A 73 28.92 -13.06 -8.87
C PRO A 73 28.43 -13.93 -10.04
N GLU A 74 29.32 -14.60 -10.78
CA GLU A 74 28.96 -15.46 -11.91
C GLU A 74 29.02 -16.95 -11.56
N THR A 75 30.05 -17.38 -10.81
CA THR A 75 30.22 -18.81 -10.48
C THR A 75 29.77 -19.21 -9.09
N TYR A 76 29.56 -18.24 -8.19
CA TYR A 76 29.30 -18.47 -6.77
C TYR A 76 30.44 -19.18 -6.02
N ASP A 77 31.67 -19.09 -6.55
CA ASP A 77 32.87 -19.55 -5.84
C ASP A 77 33.38 -18.50 -4.85
N TRP A 78 33.82 -18.95 -3.66
CA TRP A 78 34.46 -18.08 -2.68
C TRP A 78 35.94 -17.89 -3.01
N ASN A 79 36.34 -16.65 -3.29
CA ASN A 79 37.71 -16.29 -3.59
C ASN A 79 38.32 -15.43 -2.49
N PRO A 80 39.59 -15.61 -2.10
CA PRO A 80 40.26 -14.73 -1.15
C PRO A 80 40.15 -13.26 -1.57
N LEU A 81 39.75 -12.38 -0.65
CA LEU A 81 39.67 -10.93 -0.88
C LEU A 81 41.04 -10.26 -0.68
N ASP A 82 42.05 -10.76 -1.37
CA ASP A 82 43.42 -10.25 -1.35
C ASP A 82 44.08 -10.39 -2.73
N GLY A 83 45.37 -10.01 -2.81
CA GLY A 83 46.19 -10.15 -4.01
C GLY A 83 45.52 -9.65 -5.29
N GLU A 84 45.32 -10.58 -6.21
CA GLU A 84 44.77 -10.37 -7.56
C GLU A 84 43.36 -9.77 -7.53
N VAL A 85 42.44 -10.34 -6.73
CA VAL A 85 41.03 -9.90 -6.69
C VAL A 85 40.92 -8.44 -6.25
N ARG A 86 41.72 -8.05 -5.25
CA ARG A 86 41.73 -6.67 -4.76
C ARG A 86 42.26 -5.69 -5.80
N GLN A 87 43.36 -6.04 -6.49
CA GLN A 87 43.91 -5.22 -7.57
C GLN A 87 42.95 -5.06 -8.74
N LEU A 88 42.18 -6.11 -9.05
CA LEU A 88 41.13 -6.04 -10.06
C LEU A 88 39.99 -5.14 -9.62
N LEU A 89 39.54 -5.25 -8.35
CA LEU A 89 38.47 -4.41 -7.81
C LEU A 89 38.86 -2.93 -7.68
N ASP A 90 40.16 -2.62 -7.50
CA ASP A 90 40.67 -1.25 -7.50
C ASP A 90 40.53 -0.60 -8.90
N LYS A 91 40.62 -1.41 -9.97
CA LYS A 91 40.59 -0.95 -11.37
C LYS A 91 39.21 -1.07 -12.03
N LYS A 92 38.45 -2.11 -11.71
CA LYS A 92 37.19 -2.48 -12.36
C LYS A 92 36.01 -2.37 -11.39
N LYS A 93 34.86 -1.91 -11.90
CA LYS A 93 33.62 -1.82 -11.13
C LYS A 93 32.97 -3.20 -10.90
N TYR A 94 33.24 -4.14 -11.79
CA TYR A 94 32.71 -5.49 -11.77
C TYR A 94 33.85 -6.48 -12.01
N VAL A 95 33.97 -7.49 -11.14
CA VAL A 95 35.05 -8.48 -11.19
C VAL A 95 34.44 -9.87 -11.01
N SER A 96 34.69 -10.74 -11.97
CA SER A 96 34.47 -12.20 -11.93
C SER A 96 35.80 -12.85 -12.34
N LEU A 97 36.39 -13.67 -11.48
CA LEU A 97 37.67 -14.32 -11.81
C LEU A 97 37.49 -15.33 -12.94
N ALA A 98 36.32 -15.96 -13.03
CA ALA A 98 36.00 -16.85 -14.14
C ALA A 98 36.01 -16.10 -15.49
N ARG A 99 35.50 -14.87 -15.51
CA ARG A 99 35.53 -14.01 -16.70
C ARG A 99 36.94 -13.56 -17.07
N GLU A 100 37.74 -13.19 -16.07
CA GLU A 100 39.13 -12.79 -16.28
C GLU A 100 40.00 -13.97 -16.78
N ARG A 101 39.79 -15.18 -16.23
CA ARG A 101 40.46 -16.40 -16.73
C ARG A 101 40.08 -16.72 -18.17
N LYS A 102 38.78 -16.68 -18.50
CA LYS A 102 38.30 -16.88 -19.90
C LYS A 102 38.95 -15.88 -20.85
N ARG A 103 39.06 -14.61 -20.46
CA ARG A 103 39.73 -13.57 -21.27
C ARG A 103 41.22 -13.87 -21.45
N ALA A 104 41.92 -14.28 -20.39
CA ALA A 104 43.33 -14.66 -20.47
C ALA A 104 43.54 -15.84 -21.43
N THR A 105 42.65 -16.85 -21.40
CA THR A 105 42.69 -17.98 -22.35
C THR A 105 42.40 -17.54 -23.78
N SER A 106 41.44 -16.63 -24.00
CA SER A 106 41.14 -16.07 -25.33
C SER A 106 42.29 -15.23 -25.88
N LYS A 107 42.98 -14.44 -25.05
CA LYS A 107 44.18 -13.68 -25.43
C LYS A 107 45.34 -14.63 -25.78
N ALA A 108 45.57 -15.67 -24.98
CA ALA A 108 46.60 -16.68 -25.24
C ALA A 108 46.35 -17.49 -26.54
N ASN A 109 45.09 -17.74 -26.91
CA ASN A 109 44.74 -18.40 -28.17
C ASN A 109 44.90 -17.49 -29.40
N VAL A 110 44.90 -16.16 -29.22
CA VAL A 110 45.11 -15.18 -30.31
C VAL A 110 46.60 -14.90 -30.52
N GLU A 111 47.41 -14.93 -29.44
CA GLU A 111 48.88 -14.77 -29.51
C GLU A 111 49.63 -16.01 -30.03
N GLY A 112 48.94 -17.14 -30.24
CA GLY A 112 49.50 -18.34 -30.91
C GLY A 112 49.70 -18.21 -32.42
N GLY A 113 49.41 -17.04 -33.00
CA GLY A 113 49.63 -16.72 -34.41
C GLY A 113 50.26 -15.35 -34.59
N ILE A 114 51.54 -15.36 -34.98
CA ILE A 114 52.36 -14.25 -35.48
C ILE A 114 53.05 -13.40 -34.39
N GLU A 115 54.37 -13.56 -34.30
CA GLU A 115 55.31 -12.60 -33.73
C GLU A 115 55.26 -11.31 -34.56
N ASP A 116 55.01 -10.16 -33.93
CA ASP A 116 55.80 -8.96 -34.19
C ASP A 116 55.52 -7.82 -33.18
N ASP A 117 56.57 -7.04 -33.00
CA ASP A 117 56.91 -6.00 -32.04
C ASP A 117 55.88 -4.84 -31.92
N ALA A 118 55.55 -4.42 -30.68
CA ALA A 118 55.64 -3.02 -30.20
C ALA A 118 54.72 -2.69 -29.00
N SER A 119 55.37 -2.12 -27.99
CA SER A 119 54.87 -1.11 -27.05
C SER A 119 53.87 -1.51 -25.95
N LYS A 120 54.38 -1.40 -24.72
CA LYS A 120 53.63 -1.24 -23.47
C LYS A 120 52.67 -0.04 -23.60
N GLN A 121 51.39 -0.31 -23.80
CA GLN A 121 50.33 0.66 -23.54
C GLN A 121 49.22 -0.03 -22.74
N GLY A 122 48.81 0.63 -21.66
CA GLY A 122 47.94 0.09 -20.62
C GLY A 122 46.69 -0.59 -21.18
N ASP A 123 46.47 -1.83 -20.72
CA ASP A 123 45.31 -2.67 -20.97
C ASP A 123 44.06 -2.03 -20.35
N GLU A 124 43.51 -1.02 -21.01
CA GLU A 124 42.15 -0.50 -20.80
C GLU A 124 41.30 -0.89 -22.00
N THR A 125 41.15 -2.20 -22.26
CA THR A 125 39.98 -2.63 -23.03
C THR A 125 38.75 -2.37 -22.16
N PRO A 126 37.81 -1.50 -22.56
CA PRO A 126 36.59 -1.27 -21.79
C PRO A 126 35.88 -2.60 -21.58
N ASP A 127 35.43 -2.88 -20.37
CA ASP A 127 34.61 -4.06 -20.11
C ASP A 127 33.41 -4.04 -21.07
N ASP A 128 33.30 -5.05 -21.92
CA ASP A 128 32.16 -5.22 -22.79
C ASP A 128 30.93 -5.59 -21.94
N TYR A 129 30.08 -4.59 -21.70
CA TYR A 129 28.79 -4.74 -21.02
C TYR A 129 27.64 -4.86 -22.03
N SER A 130 27.90 -5.09 -23.33
CA SER A 130 26.85 -5.21 -24.35
C SER A 130 25.86 -6.34 -24.07
N ASP A 131 26.29 -7.36 -23.33
CA ASP A 131 25.43 -8.46 -22.85
C ASP A 131 24.40 -8.00 -21.80
N TYR A 132 24.62 -6.86 -21.14
CA TYR A 132 23.74 -6.33 -20.10
C TYR A 132 23.00 -5.10 -20.64
N PRO A 133 21.73 -5.25 -21.05
CA PRO A 133 21.03 -4.22 -21.81
C PRO A 133 20.77 -2.94 -21.00
N LEU A 134 20.87 -3.00 -19.66
CA LEU A 134 20.56 -1.89 -18.76
C LEU A 134 21.67 -1.75 -17.70
N PRO A 135 22.52 -0.72 -17.79
CA PRO A 135 23.72 -0.59 -16.96
C PRO A 135 23.45 -0.14 -15.53
N SER A 136 22.23 0.31 -15.20
CA SER A 136 21.87 0.73 -13.85
C SER A 136 20.65 -0.01 -13.28
N ALA A 137 20.67 -0.26 -11.97
CA ALA A 137 19.53 -0.87 -11.27
C ALA A 137 18.24 -0.04 -11.39
N ALA A 138 18.35 1.28 -11.52
CA ALA A 138 17.21 2.17 -11.72
C ALA A 138 16.59 2.01 -13.13
N GLU A 139 17.41 1.81 -14.15
CA GLU A 139 16.95 1.55 -15.52
C GLU A 139 16.38 0.13 -15.64
N GLY A 140 17.06 -0.86 -15.07
CA GLY A 140 16.57 -2.24 -14.94
C GLY A 140 15.20 -2.28 -14.27
N GLY A 141 15.06 -1.63 -13.12
CA GLY A 141 13.78 -1.53 -12.40
C GLY A 141 12.69 -0.85 -13.23
N LYS A 142 13.02 0.22 -13.97
CA LYS A 142 12.06 0.89 -14.86
C LYS A 142 11.67 0.01 -16.05
N ALA A 143 12.59 -0.74 -16.64
CA ALA A 143 12.30 -1.62 -17.77
C ALA A 143 11.44 -2.81 -17.35
N VAL A 144 11.73 -3.43 -16.20
CA VAL A 144 10.88 -4.46 -15.60
C VAL A 144 9.50 -3.89 -15.29
N MET A 145 9.41 -2.66 -14.77
CA MET A 145 8.11 -2.00 -14.56
C MET A 145 7.35 -1.77 -15.87
N LYS A 146 8.06 -1.53 -16.98
CA LYS A 146 7.52 -1.35 -18.34
C LYS A 146 7.25 -2.65 -19.09
N GLY A 147 7.47 -3.82 -18.46
CA GLY A 147 7.10 -5.13 -19.03
C GLY A 147 8.25 -5.99 -19.53
N MET A 148 9.51 -5.57 -19.35
CA MET A 148 10.67 -6.43 -19.63
C MET A 148 10.72 -7.60 -18.64
N SER A 149 10.98 -8.81 -19.14
CA SER A 149 11.12 -10.00 -18.31
C SER A 149 12.38 -9.90 -17.43
N LEU A 150 12.36 -10.55 -16.26
CA LEU A 150 13.56 -10.62 -15.41
C LEU A 150 14.69 -11.39 -16.09
N PHE A 151 14.38 -12.39 -16.92
CA PHE A 151 15.36 -13.15 -17.69
C PHE A 151 16.01 -12.30 -18.80
N GLU A 152 15.33 -11.27 -19.29
CA GLU A 152 15.85 -10.35 -20.32
C GLU A 152 16.84 -9.32 -19.76
N LEU A 153 16.85 -9.12 -18.43
CA LEU A 153 17.86 -8.29 -17.78
C LEU A 153 19.26 -8.91 -17.82
N LYS A 154 19.34 -10.23 -18.10
CA LYS A 154 20.59 -11.01 -18.14
C LYS A 154 21.45 -10.75 -16.90
N VAL A 155 20.87 -10.79 -15.71
CA VAL A 155 21.61 -10.48 -14.46
C VAL A 155 22.73 -11.52 -14.28
N PRO A 156 23.98 -11.12 -13.99
CA PRO A 156 25.06 -12.08 -13.80
C PRO A 156 24.75 -13.06 -12.66
N GLY A 157 25.08 -14.34 -12.86
CA GLY A 157 24.83 -15.43 -11.92
C GLY A 157 23.40 -16.00 -11.95
N TRP A 158 22.44 -15.32 -12.60
CA TRP A 158 21.11 -15.90 -12.77
C TRP A 158 21.14 -16.97 -13.87
N MET A 159 20.51 -18.10 -13.60
CA MET A 159 20.23 -19.11 -14.61
C MET A 159 19.35 -18.49 -15.71
N THR A 160 19.60 -18.88 -16.97
CA THR A 160 18.68 -18.51 -18.06
C THR A 160 17.32 -19.19 -17.85
N ALA A 161 16.30 -18.75 -18.57
CA ALA A 161 14.98 -19.39 -18.48
C ALA A 161 15.07 -20.88 -18.81
N GLU A 162 15.86 -21.22 -19.82
CA GLU A 162 16.10 -22.58 -20.29
C GLU A 162 16.85 -23.41 -19.23
N GLU A 163 17.86 -22.81 -18.58
CA GLU A 163 18.59 -23.48 -17.51
C GLU A 163 17.74 -23.72 -16.25
N VAL A 164 16.82 -22.80 -15.94
CA VAL A 164 15.87 -23.00 -14.83
C VAL A 164 14.93 -24.15 -15.13
N GLU A 165 14.40 -24.24 -16.35
CA GLU A 165 13.53 -25.33 -16.79
C GLU A 165 14.25 -26.70 -16.76
N GLU A 166 15.54 -26.72 -17.08
CA GLU A 166 16.33 -27.95 -17.12
C GLU A 166 16.85 -28.38 -15.73
N LYS A 167 17.35 -27.43 -14.92
CA LYS A 167 18.10 -27.73 -13.69
C LYS A 167 17.26 -27.68 -12.42
N VAL A 168 16.05 -27.10 -12.46
CA VAL A 168 15.20 -26.94 -11.27
C VAL A 168 13.90 -27.72 -11.44
N GLU A 169 13.69 -28.71 -10.59
CA GLU A 169 12.42 -29.46 -10.54
C GLU A 169 11.34 -28.59 -9.87
N LEU A 170 10.58 -27.87 -10.70
CA LEU A 170 9.55 -26.91 -10.27
C LEU A 170 8.17 -27.56 -10.05
N GLY A 171 7.98 -28.81 -10.50
CA GLY A 171 6.70 -29.53 -10.45
C GLY A 171 6.32 -30.04 -9.05
N ASP A 172 7.30 -30.50 -8.27
CA ASP A 172 7.07 -31.18 -6.99
C ASP A 172 7.93 -30.59 -5.85
N GLN A 173 7.58 -29.39 -5.38
CA GLN A 173 8.22 -28.80 -4.20
C GLN A 173 7.47 -29.13 -2.91
N ALA A 174 8.14 -29.83 -1.99
CA ALA A 174 7.60 -30.14 -0.66
C ALA A 174 7.68 -28.92 0.27
N ILE A 175 6.52 -28.33 0.61
CA ILE A 175 6.44 -27.19 1.53
C ILE A 175 6.14 -27.69 2.95
N LYS A 176 6.97 -27.32 3.92
CA LYS A 176 6.74 -27.59 5.35
C LYS A 176 6.05 -26.40 6.01
N VAL A 177 4.74 -26.52 6.26
CA VAL A 177 3.98 -25.50 6.99
C VAL A 177 4.19 -25.68 8.50
N LYS A 178 4.62 -24.62 9.18
CA LYS A 178 4.92 -24.64 10.62
C LYS A 178 3.64 -24.91 11.43
N GLY A 179 3.55 -26.10 12.05
CA GLY A 179 2.37 -26.55 12.82
C GLY A 179 1.72 -27.82 12.30
N HIS A 180 2.08 -28.30 11.10
CA HIS A 180 1.58 -29.55 10.54
C HIS A 180 2.61 -30.70 10.66
N PRO A 181 2.25 -31.87 11.20
CA PRO A 181 3.21 -32.93 11.52
C PRO A 181 3.67 -33.79 10.33
N LYS A 182 3.20 -33.54 9.08
CA LYS A 182 3.62 -34.28 7.88
C LYS A 182 3.94 -33.34 6.72
N LEU A 183 4.95 -33.72 5.92
CA LEU A 183 5.20 -33.18 4.59
C LEU A 183 4.01 -33.55 3.71
N LEU A 184 3.31 -32.56 3.15
CA LEU A 184 2.17 -32.79 2.26
C LEU A 184 2.64 -32.68 0.80
N PRO A 185 2.30 -33.65 -0.07
CA PRO A 185 2.42 -33.45 -1.52
C PRO A 185 1.39 -32.38 -1.94
N ALA A 186 1.85 -31.34 -2.63
CA ALA A 186 1.06 -30.15 -2.90
C ALA A 186 -0.05 -30.42 -3.93
N ARG A 187 -1.29 -30.65 -3.46
CA ARG A 187 -2.48 -30.18 -4.19
C ARG A 187 -2.95 -28.91 -3.50
N ILE A 188 -2.76 -27.80 -4.21
CA ILE A 188 -2.86 -26.42 -3.74
C ILE A 188 -4.29 -26.11 -3.27
N SER A 189 -4.50 -25.90 -1.97
CA SER A 189 -5.71 -25.26 -1.44
C SER A 189 -5.39 -24.22 -0.36
N ASP A 190 -5.93 -23.03 -0.60
CA ASP A 190 -6.46 -22.02 0.31
C ASP A 190 -5.60 -21.03 1.11
N GLU A 191 -4.27 -21.16 1.23
CA GLU A 191 -3.49 -20.11 1.94
C GLU A 191 -2.33 -19.45 1.18
N GLN A 192 -2.09 -19.77 -0.08
CA GLN A 192 -1.04 -19.10 -0.87
C GLN A 192 -1.51 -18.80 -2.29
N GLN A 193 -2.07 -17.59 -2.50
CA GLN A 193 -2.58 -17.09 -3.79
C GLN A 193 -1.49 -16.78 -4.84
N ALA A 194 -0.26 -17.28 -4.67
CA ALA A 194 0.90 -16.90 -5.48
C ALA A 194 1.78 -18.09 -5.93
N LEU A 195 1.23 -19.30 -6.05
CA LEU A 195 1.92 -20.42 -6.70
C LEU A 195 1.10 -20.97 -7.87
N VAL A 196 1.81 -21.20 -8.97
CA VAL A 196 1.31 -21.41 -10.33
C VAL A 196 1.05 -22.90 -10.57
N GLY A 197 0.04 -23.25 -11.36
CA GLY A 197 -0.01 -24.56 -12.04
C GLY A 197 0.77 -24.48 -13.35
N TRP A 198 1.90 -25.18 -13.43
CA TRP A 198 2.88 -25.09 -14.53
C TRP A 198 2.37 -25.60 -15.87
N ASP A 199 1.42 -26.54 -15.88
CA ASP A 199 0.90 -27.12 -17.14
C ASP A 199 0.22 -26.11 -18.07
N ASN A 200 -0.09 -24.89 -17.59
CA ASN A 200 -0.90 -23.91 -18.31
C ASN A 200 -0.32 -22.48 -18.34
N SER A 201 0.94 -22.25 -17.92
CA SER A 201 1.48 -20.89 -17.75
C SER A 201 2.95 -20.79 -18.17
N ASP A 202 3.34 -19.71 -18.87
CA ASP A 202 4.74 -19.35 -19.18
C ASP A 202 5.35 -18.52 -18.02
N VAL A 203 6.57 -18.86 -17.61
CA VAL A 203 7.33 -18.19 -16.54
C VAL A 203 7.60 -16.70 -16.85
N ARG A 204 7.45 -16.29 -18.11
CA ARG A 204 7.68 -14.92 -18.59
C ARG A 204 6.47 -13.99 -18.39
N ASP A 205 5.29 -14.53 -18.07
CA ASP A 205 4.04 -13.77 -18.07
C ASP A 205 3.68 -13.16 -16.70
N ARG A 206 3.31 -11.87 -16.68
CA ARG A 206 2.85 -11.23 -15.43
C ARG A 206 1.41 -11.63 -15.12
N MET A 207 1.23 -12.22 -13.94
CA MET A 207 -0.04 -12.55 -13.27
C MET A 207 -1.21 -11.60 -13.58
N CYS A 208 -1.97 -11.93 -14.60
CA CYS A 208 -3.39 -11.63 -14.77
C CYS A 208 -3.95 -12.79 -15.56
N LYS A 209 -4.94 -13.52 -15.02
CA LYS A 209 -5.68 -14.47 -15.86
C LYS A 209 -6.23 -13.67 -17.04
N PRO A 210 -5.89 -14.02 -18.30
CA PRO A 210 -6.35 -13.26 -19.43
C PRO A 210 -7.87 -13.30 -19.46
N ILE A 211 -8.49 -12.15 -19.73
CA ILE A 211 -9.94 -12.09 -19.96
C ILE A 211 -10.17 -12.69 -21.34
N LYS A 212 -10.35 -14.02 -21.39
CA LYS A 212 -10.44 -14.83 -22.62
C LYS A 212 -11.51 -14.34 -23.62
N SER A 213 -12.49 -13.58 -23.15
CA SER A 213 -13.59 -13.04 -23.95
C SER A 213 -13.31 -11.68 -24.59
N LEU A 214 -12.15 -11.06 -24.33
CA LEU A 214 -11.82 -9.79 -24.98
C LEU A 214 -11.39 -10.02 -26.44
N PRO A 215 -11.94 -9.25 -27.39
CA PRO A 215 -11.52 -9.30 -28.79
C PRO A 215 -10.18 -8.61 -28.98
N GLU A 216 -9.44 -8.99 -30.03
CA GLU A 216 -8.15 -8.38 -30.40
C GLU A 216 -8.26 -6.88 -30.73
N SER A 217 -9.41 -6.44 -31.23
CA SER A 217 -9.67 -5.03 -31.51
C SER A 217 -11.16 -4.69 -31.30
N ILE A 218 -11.42 -3.43 -30.92
CA ILE A 218 -12.77 -2.90 -30.75
C ILE A 218 -12.88 -1.62 -31.59
N PRO A 219 -13.80 -1.55 -32.57
CA PRO A 219 -14.01 -0.34 -33.34
C PRO A 219 -14.74 0.71 -32.50
N ILE A 220 -14.14 1.90 -32.37
CA ILE A 220 -14.69 3.03 -31.61
C ILE A 220 -14.50 4.30 -32.43
N ASN A 221 -15.52 5.14 -32.52
CA ASN A 221 -15.40 6.41 -33.21
C ASN A 221 -14.61 7.39 -32.34
N ARG A 222 -13.84 8.27 -32.97
CA ARG A 222 -13.03 9.28 -32.28
C ARG A 222 -13.88 10.30 -31.50
N ASP A 223 -15.09 10.54 -32.00
CA ASP A 223 -16.04 11.53 -31.50
C ASP A 223 -17.00 10.93 -30.44
N ASP A 224 -16.95 9.60 -30.24
CA ASP A 224 -17.69 8.89 -29.19
C ASP A 224 -17.21 9.34 -27.80
N SER A 225 -18.06 9.16 -26.78
CA SER A 225 -17.67 9.46 -25.41
C SER A 225 -16.65 8.45 -24.88
N ALA A 226 -15.74 8.87 -23.99
CA ALA A 226 -14.76 7.98 -23.37
C ALA A 226 -15.42 6.83 -22.58
N GLN A 227 -16.65 7.02 -22.11
CA GLN A 227 -17.45 5.96 -21.48
C GLN A 227 -17.78 4.80 -22.45
N GLU A 228 -17.90 5.04 -23.75
CA GLU A 228 -18.23 3.99 -24.73
C GLU A 228 -17.12 2.94 -24.87
N ILE A 229 -15.87 3.32 -24.62
CA ILE A 229 -14.75 2.36 -24.49
C ILE A 229 -15.10 1.30 -23.45
N PHE A 230 -15.56 1.74 -22.28
CA PHE A 230 -15.91 0.84 -21.20
C PHE A 230 -17.16 0.01 -21.50
N GLN A 231 -18.15 0.59 -22.17
CA GLN A 231 -19.37 -0.14 -22.56
C GLN A 231 -19.04 -1.27 -23.54
N LYS A 232 -18.28 -0.99 -24.60
CA LYS A 232 -17.91 -2.01 -25.59
C LYS A 232 -17.05 -3.12 -24.99
N ILE A 233 -16.12 -2.76 -24.10
CA ILE A 233 -15.30 -3.75 -23.35
C ILE A 233 -16.18 -4.56 -22.40
N ALA A 234 -17.15 -3.93 -21.71
CA ALA A 234 -18.10 -4.61 -20.84
C ALA A 234 -18.96 -5.62 -21.59
N ASP A 235 -19.51 -5.22 -22.75
CA ASP A 235 -20.34 -6.08 -23.59
C ASP A 235 -19.55 -7.27 -24.13
N ALA A 236 -18.31 -7.04 -24.57
CA ALA A 236 -17.43 -8.11 -25.05
C ALA A 236 -16.97 -9.06 -23.93
N SER A 237 -16.59 -8.50 -22.77
CA SER A 237 -16.08 -9.30 -21.64
C SER A 237 -17.18 -9.93 -20.78
N LYS A 238 -18.45 -9.55 -20.97
CA LYS A 238 -19.58 -9.87 -20.09
C LYS A 238 -19.37 -9.44 -18.64
N PHE A 239 -18.50 -8.46 -18.40
CA PHE A 239 -18.29 -7.86 -17.09
C PHE A 239 -19.01 -6.52 -16.98
N SER A 240 -19.42 -6.17 -15.76
CA SER A 240 -19.95 -4.82 -15.50
C SER A 240 -18.89 -3.76 -15.76
N ILE A 241 -19.28 -2.62 -16.35
CA ILE A 241 -18.43 -1.44 -16.51
C ILE A 241 -17.73 -1.03 -15.21
N HIS A 242 -18.39 -1.20 -14.06
CA HIS A 242 -17.82 -0.81 -12.77
C HIS A 242 -16.67 -1.69 -12.31
N ARG A 243 -16.57 -2.93 -12.82
CA ARG A 243 -15.53 -3.92 -12.52
C ARG A 243 -14.28 -3.70 -13.38
N LEU A 244 -14.37 -2.91 -14.44
CA LEU A 244 -13.32 -2.71 -15.42
C LEU A 244 -12.50 -1.44 -15.12
N ARG A 245 -11.18 -1.59 -15.13
CA ARG A 245 -10.23 -0.48 -15.25
C ARG A 245 -9.55 -0.57 -16.61
N VAL A 246 -9.57 0.53 -17.35
CA VAL A 246 -8.90 0.64 -18.65
C VAL A 246 -7.75 1.63 -18.53
N THR A 247 -6.55 1.22 -18.94
CA THR A 247 -5.34 2.05 -18.99
C THR A 247 -4.82 2.10 -20.42
N LYS A 248 -4.12 3.18 -20.78
CA LYS A 248 -3.45 3.26 -22.08
C LYS A 248 -2.22 2.38 -22.06
N GLY A 249 -2.02 1.58 -23.12
CA GLY A 249 -0.80 0.77 -23.25
C GLY A 249 0.47 1.60 -23.49
N SER A 250 0.33 2.85 -23.93
CA SER A 250 1.48 3.73 -24.20
C SER A 250 2.20 4.24 -22.94
N ASP A 251 1.45 4.63 -21.91
CA ASP A 251 1.98 5.27 -20.71
C ASP A 251 1.42 4.70 -19.39
N GLY A 252 0.51 3.72 -19.45
CA GLY A 252 -0.16 3.15 -18.28
C GLY A 252 -1.14 4.09 -17.58
N SER A 253 -1.43 5.26 -18.14
CA SER A 253 -2.35 6.23 -17.54
C SER A 253 -3.80 5.72 -17.59
N PRO A 254 -4.60 5.93 -16.53
CA PRO A 254 -5.99 5.49 -16.50
C PRO A 254 -6.86 6.36 -17.41
N ILE A 255 -7.73 5.71 -18.19
CA ILE A 255 -8.72 6.40 -19.00
C ILE A 255 -9.91 6.80 -18.11
N PRO A 256 -10.33 8.07 -18.10
CA PRO A 256 -11.48 8.50 -17.30
C PRO A 256 -12.79 7.94 -17.88
N LYS A 257 -13.64 7.40 -17.01
CA LYS A 257 -15.04 7.05 -17.34
C LYS A 257 -15.88 8.33 -17.39
N SER A 258 -15.82 9.06 -18.50
CA SER A 258 -16.54 10.34 -18.66
C SER A 258 -17.44 10.33 -19.90
N LYS A 259 -18.62 10.94 -19.77
CA LYS A 259 -19.53 11.26 -20.90
C LYS A 259 -19.14 12.53 -21.63
N GLU A 260 -18.38 13.40 -20.97
CA GLU A 260 -18.04 14.75 -21.47
C GLU A 260 -16.76 14.75 -22.31
N LEU A 261 -15.84 13.80 -22.04
CA LEU A 261 -14.59 13.66 -22.78
C LEU A 261 -14.81 12.74 -23.97
N THR A 262 -14.33 13.13 -25.15
CA THR A 262 -14.32 12.25 -26.33
C THR A 262 -13.16 11.26 -26.25
N VAL A 263 -13.25 10.18 -27.02
CA VAL A 263 -12.14 9.22 -27.20
C VAL A 263 -10.88 9.95 -27.67
N HIS A 264 -11.01 10.93 -28.57
CA HIS A 264 -9.89 11.72 -29.04
C HIS A 264 -9.21 12.53 -27.91
N ASP A 265 -9.98 13.13 -27.00
CA ASP A 265 -9.48 13.92 -25.86
C ASP A 265 -8.69 13.07 -24.86
N THR A 266 -8.97 11.76 -24.80
CA THR A 266 -8.17 10.84 -23.97
C THR A 266 -6.74 10.67 -24.50
N GLY A 267 -6.46 11.06 -25.74
CA GLY A 267 -5.17 10.87 -26.40
C GLY A 267 -5.03 9.52 -27.11
N LEU A 268 -6.09 8.69 -27.14
CA LEU A 268 -6.13 7.50 -27.97
C LEU A 268 -6.21 7.87 -29.46
N ARG A 269 -5.53 7.10 -30.29
CA ARG A 269 -5.47 7.24 -31.75
C ARG A 269 -5.74 5.89 -32.42
N ASN A 270 -5.78 5.89 -33.75
CA ASN A 270 -5.98 4.66 -34.51
C ASN A 270 -4.94 3.60 -34.09
N ARG A 271 -5.40 2.37 -33.83
CA ARG A 271 -4.58 1.24 -33.33
C ARG A 271 -3.82 1.50 -32.01
N SER A 272 -4.31 2.39 -31.16
CA SER A 272 -3.77 2.52 -29.81
C SER A 272 -4.04 1.28 -28.96
N ALA A 273 -3.02 0.80 -28.25
CA ALA A 273 -3.15 -0.28 -27.29
C ALA A 273 -3.82 0.21 -26.00
N VAL A 274 -4.69 -0.62 -25.42
CA VAL A 274 -5.32 -0.39 -24.12
C VAL A 274 -5.24 -1.66 -23.29
N ASP A 275 -4.93 -1.52 -22.01
CA ASP A 275 -4.92 -2.63 -21.07
C ASP A 275 -6.22 -2.62 -20.26
N VAL A 276 -6.83 -3.79 -20.15
CA VAL A 276 -8.08 -3.98 -19.41
C VAL A 276 -7.82 -4.84 -18.19
N LYS A 277 -8.09 -4.27 -17.02
CA LYS A 277 -7.97 -4.97 -15.75
C LYS A 277 -9.33 -5.16 -15.10
N ASP A 278 -9.59 -6.40 -14.70
CA ASP A 278 -10.68 -6.76 -13.82
C ASP A 278 -10.34 -6.44 -12.35
N LEU A 279 -11.17 -5.63 -11.69
CA LEU A 279 -11.06 -5.24 -10.28
C LEU A 279 -11.78 -6.20 -9.31
N GLY A 280 -12.48 -7.23 -9.81
CA GLY A 280 -13.33 -8.12 -9.04
C GLY A 280 -14.68 -7.50 -8.65
N PRO A 281 -15.50 -8.20 -7.83
CA PRO A 281 -16.82 -7.72 -7.42
C PRO A 281 -16.78 -6.33 -6.79
N GLN A 282 -17.63 -5.42 -7.27
CA GLN A 282 -17.69 -4.03 -6.84
C GLN A 282 -19.06 -3.70 -6.24
N ILE A 283 -19.09 -2.73 -5.33
CA ILE A 283 -20.31 -2.17 -4.73
C ILE A 283 -20.30 -0.65 -4.81
N ALA A 284 -21.47 -0.04 -5.03
CA ALA A 284 -21.59 1.41 -5.12
C ALA A 284 -21.33 2.09 -3.77
N TRP A 285 -20.58 3.19 -3.77
CA TRP A 285 -20.29 3.94 -2.53
C TRP A 285 -21.56 4.37 -1.79
N LYS A 286 -22.62 4.75 -2.52
CA LYS A 286 -23.92 5.08 -1.92
C LYS A 286 -24.46 3.92 -1.08
N THR A 287 -24.43 2.70 -1.61
CA THR A 287 -24.89 1.49 -0.90
C THR A 287 -24.01 1.19 0.31
N VAL A 288 -22.70 1.40 0.18
CA VAL A 288 -21.74 1.21 1.26
C VAL A 288 -22.06 2.12 2.45
N PHE A 289 -22.24 3.41 2.21
CA PHE A 289 -22.58 4.37 3.27
C PHE A 289 -23.92 4.06 3.94
N ILE A 290 -24.93 3.61 3.17
CA ILE A 290 -26.20 3.15 3.75
C ILE A 290 -25.94 1.95 4.68
N ILE A 291 -25.19 0.95 4.26
CA ILE A 291 -24.93 -0.23 5.11
C ILE A 291 -24.10 0.16 6.35
N GLU A 292 -23.15 1.07 6.22
CA GLU A 292 -22.35 1.58 7.33
C GLU A 292 -23.21 2.24 8.41
N TYR A 293 -24.13 3.14 8.03
CA TYR A 293 -24.95 3.90 8.99
C TYR A 293 -26.21 3.15 9.45
N LEU A 294 -26.68 2.17 8.68
CA LEU A 294 -27.80 1.30 9.06
C LEU A 294 -27.49 0.49 10.31
N GLY A 295 -26.23 0.11 10.54
CA GLY A 295 -25.82 -0.65 11.73
C GLY A 295 -26.25 0.00 13.03
N PRO A 296 -25.75 1.20 13.38
CA PRO A 296 -26.20 1.94 14.55
C PRO A 296 -27.72 2.16 14.61
N LEU A 297 -28.37 2.43 13.48
CA LEU A 297 -29.84 2.62 13.42
C LEU A 297 -30.63 1.36 13.77
N LEU A 298 -30.08 0.17 13.57
CA LEU A 298 -30.72 -1.08 13.98
C LEU A 298 -30.31 -1.49 15.41
N ILE A 299 -29.03 -1.32 15.73
CA ILE A 299 -28.45 -1.78 17.00
C ILE A 299 -28.95 -0.94 18.18
N HIS A 300 -29.01 0.39 18.05
CA HIS A 300 -29.47 1.23 19.16
C HIS A 300 -30.92 0.94 19.58
N PRO A 301 -31.90 0.83 18.66
CA PRO A 301 -33.26 0.41 19.01
C PRO A 301 -33.31 -1.00 19.61
N LEU A 302 -32.55 -1.94 19.06
CA LEU A 302 -32.49 -3.32 19.58
C LEU A 302 -32.07 -3.34 21.04
N PHE A 303 -31.02 -2.59 21.40
CA PHE A 303 -30.56 -2.53 22.79
C PHE A 303 -31.47 -1.69 23.69
N TYR A 304 -32.03 -0.60 23.19
CA TYR A 304 -32.91 0.30 23.97
C TYR A 304 -34.24 -0.36 24.33
N TYR A 305 -34.91 -1.01 23.37
CA TYR A 305 -36.15 -1.74 23.63
C TYR A 305 -35.91 -3.14 24.19
N GLY A 306 -34.77 -3.76 23.88
CA GLY A 306 -34.34 -5.07 24.39
C GLY A 306 -33.77 -5.06 25.80
N ARG A 307 -33.79 -3.93 26.53
CA ARG A 307 -33.17 -3.80 27.88
C ARG A 307 -33.59 -4.90 28.86
N LYS A 308 -34.86 -5.32 28.83
CA LYS A 308 -35.37 -6.39 29.71
C LYS A 308 -34.67 -7.73 29.45
N LEU A 309 -34.43 -8.07 28.19
CA LEU A 309 -33.78 -9.32 27.79
C LEU A 309 -32.25 -9.24 28.01
N ILE A 310 -31.64 -8.10 27.69
CA ILE A 310 -30.18 -7.95 27.68
C ILE A 310 -29.62 -7.73 29.10
N TYR A 311 -30.29 -6.92 29.91
CA TYR A 311 -29.81 -6.54 31.25
C TYR A 311 -30.67 -7.10 32.40
N GLY A 312 -31.72 -7.87 32.10
CA GLY A 312 -32.62 -8.43 33.12
C GLY A 312 -33.39 -7.39 33.93
N THR A 313 -33.48 -6.14 33.45
CA THR A 313 -34.12 -5.04 34.18
C THR A 313 -35.54 -4.76 33.69
N SER A 314 -36.46 -4.53 34.62
CA SER A 314 -37.82 -4.05 34.32
C SER A 314 -37.98 -2.55 34.56
N ALA A 315 -36.93 -1.87 35.01
CA ALA A 315 -36.97 -0.42 35.23
C ALA A 315 -37.05 0.32 33.89
N PRO A 316 -37.87 1.39 33.79
CA PRO A 316 -37.93 2.20 32.58
C PRO A 316 -36.56 2.85 32.30
N PRO A 317 -36.24 3.17 31.03
CA PRO A 317 -35.02 3.90 30.71
C PRO A 317 -35.06 5.32 31.30
N SER A 318 -33.91 5.81 31.76
CA SER A 318 -33.81 7.19 32.28
C SER A 318 -34.00 8.23 31.17
N GLU A 319 -34.27 9.48 31.55
CA GLU A 319 -34.39 10.60 30.61
C GLU A 319 -33.11 10.81 29.79
N LEU A 320 -31.92 10.66 30.40
CA LEU A 320 -30.64 10.76 29.68
C LEU A 320 -30.42 9.58 28.71
N GLN A 321 -30.89 8.37 29.06
CA GLN A 321 -30.83 7.21 28.17
C GLN A 321 -31.72 7.42 26.95
N LYS A 322 -32.94 7.90 27.17
CA LYS A 322 -33.89 8.28 26.12
C LYS A 322 -33.34 9.40 25.24
N LEU A 323 -32.77 10.45 25.83
CA LEU A 323 -32.17 11.55 25.09
C LEU A 323 -30.99 11.08 24.24
N SER A 324 -30.08 10.29 24.82
CA SER A 324 -28.94 9.72 24.10
C SER A 324 -29.36 8.84 22.92
N PHE A 325 -30.40 8.03 23.12
CA PHE A 325 -31.04 7.25 22.04
C PHE A 325 -31.53 8.16 20.92
N ILE A 326 -32.27 9.23 21.24
CA ILE A 326 -32.80 10.17 20.25
C ILE A 326 -31.66 10.86 19.49
N LEU A 327 -30.66 11.41 20.18
CA LEU A 327 -29.56 12.15 19.53
C LEU A 327 -28.74 11.25 18.59
N ILE A 328 -28.41 10.03 19.02
CA ILE A 328 -27.64 9.09 18.19
C ILE A 328 -28.46 8.65 16.96
N ASN A 329 -29.76 8.35 17.13
CA ASN A 329 -30.59 7.99 15.99
C ASN A 329 -30.79 9.17 15.03
N LEU A 330 -30.99 10.38 15.54
CA LEU A 330 -31.08 11.59 14.71
C LEU A 330 -29.81 11.83 13.91
N HIS A 331 -28.63 11.65 14.53
CA HIS A 331 -27.35 11.71 13.85
C HIS A 331 -27.32 10.75 12.65
N PHE A 332 -27.53 9.45 12.87
CA PHE A 332 -27.44 8.47 11.80
C PHE A 332 -28.57 8.58 10.77
N LEU A 333 -29.79 8.96 11.15
CA LEU A 333 -30.88 9.24 10.22
C LEU A 333 -30.53 10.41 9.29
N LYS A 334 -29.91 11.45 9.84
CA LYS A 334 -29.41 12.58 9.06
C LYS A 334 -28.28 12.13 8.12
N ARG A 335 -27.36 11.27 8.56
CA ARG A 335 -26.31 10.69 7.71
C ARG A 335 -26.87 9.86 6.56
N GLU A 336 -27.90 9.04 6.81
CA GLU A 336 -28.60 8.29 5.76
C GLU A 336 -29.27 9.23 4.75
N TRP A 337 -30.00 10.22 5.24
CA TRP A 337 -30.66 11.18 4.37
C TRP A 337 -29.66 11.98 3.52
N GLU A 338 -28.55 12.41 4.10
CA GLU A 338 -27.46 13.07 3.37
C GLU A 338 -26.82 12.15 2.33
N THR A 339 -26.61 10.88 2.66
CA THR A 339 -26.09 9.88 1.71
C THR A 339 -27.02 9.72 0.52
N LEU A 340 -28.34 9.75 0.74
CA LEU A 340 -29.34 9.60 -0.30
C LEU A 340 -29.51 10.85 -1.19
N ARG A 341 -29.39 12.05 -0.62
CA ARG A 341 -29.82 13.32 -1.26
C ARG A 341 -28.71 14.36 -1.46
N VAL A 342 -27.66 14.31 -0.67
CA VAL A 342 -26.63 15.35 -0.59
C VAL A 342 -25.30 14.88 -1.17
N HIS A 343 -24.81 13.71 -0.74
CA HIS A 343 -23.48 13.25 -1.12
C HIS A 343 -23.39 12.97 -2.62
N ARG A 344 -22.30 13.45 -3.22
CA ARG A 344 -21.84 13.08 -4.56
C ARG A 344 -20.50 12.38 -4.37
N PHE A 345 -20.29 11.21 -4.98
CA PHE A 345 -19.04 10.45 -4.86
C PHE A 345 -18.15 10.68 -6.08
N SER A 346 -16.83 10.68 -5.89
CA SER A 346 -15.87 10.87 -6.99
C SER A 346 -15.45 9.57 -7.67
N ALA A 347 -15.72 8.44 -7.03
CA ALA A 347 -15.60 7.10 -7.60
C ALA A 347 -16.98 6.46 -7.47
N ASP A 348 -17.38 5.68 -8.48
CA ASP A 348 -18.71 5.05 -8.48
C ASP A 348 -18.80 3.93 -7.45
N THR A 349 -17.71 3.15 -7.34
CA THR A 349 -17.69 1.89 -6.59
C THR A 349 -16.41 1.68 -5.77
N MET A 350 -16.45 0.66 -4.91
CA MET A 350 -15.30 0.08 -4.22
C MET A 350 -15.36 -1.45 -4.26
N PRO A 351 -14.24 -2.16 -3.97
CA PRO A 351 -14.25 -3.62 -3.83
C PRO A 351 -15.22 -4.10 -2.75
N LEU A 352 -16.04 -5.11 -3.07
CA LEU A 352 -17.15 -5.58 -2.22
C LEU A 352 -16.69 -5.97 -0.81
N LEU A 353 -15.60 -6.71 -0.66
CA LEU A 353 -15.11 -7.20 0.63
C LEU A 353 -14.70 -6.08 1.60
N ASN A 354 -14.41 -4.87 1.10
CA ASN A 354 -14.11 -3.74 1.97
C ASN A 354 -15.32 -3.28 2.79
N ILE A 355 -16.53 -3.73 2.46
CA ILE A 355 -17.74 -3.38 3.22
C ILE A 355 -17.65 -3.80 4.68
N PHE A 356 -17.07 -4.97 4.97
CA PHE A 356 -16.91 -5.46 6.35
C PHE A 356 -15.97 -4.57 7.15
N LYS A 357 -14.86 -4.15 6.52
CA LYS A 357 -13.88 -3.27 7.15
C LYS A 357 -14.47 -1.90 7.45
N ASN A 358 -15.19 -1.31 6.50
CA ASN A 358 -15.77 0.02 6.73
C ASN A 358 -16.93 -0.04 7.73
N SER A 359 -17.81 -1.05 7.60
CA SER A 359 -18.98 -1.20 8.48
C SER A 359 -18.58 -1.55 9.90
N GLY A 360 -17.49 -2.30 10.10
CA GLY A 360 -17.03 -2.73 11.42
C GLY A 360 -16.82 -1.56 12.39
N HIS A 361 -16.32 -0.41 11.92
CA HIS A 361 -16.17 0.78 12.77
C HIS A 361 -17.53 1.26 13.32
N TYR A 362 -18.53 1.42 12.46
CA TYR A 362 -19.84 1.92 12.86
C TYR A 362 -20.65 0.86 13.61
N TRP A 363 -20.68 -0.38 13.13
CA TRP A 363 -21.48 -1.45 13.73
C TRP A 363 -20.95 -1.85 15.11
N VAL A 364 -19.63 -2.00 15.26
CA VAL A 364 -19.03 -2.46 16.52
C VAL A 364 -18.80 -1.30 17.47
N LEU A 365 -18.08 -0.25 17.07
CA LEU A 365 -17.67 0.80 18.01
C LEU A 365 -18.79 1.80 18.30
N SER A 366 -19.58 2.18 17.30
CA SER A 366 -20.73 3.07 17.52
C SER A 366 -21.97 2.29 17.93
N GLY A 367 -22.34 1.24 17.19
CA GLY A 367 -23.52 0.42 17.46
C GLY A 367 -23.39 -0.37 18.76
N VAL A 368 -22.70 -1.53 18.71
CA VAL A 368 -22.68 -2.48 19.83
C VAL A 368 -22.06 -1.88 21.09
N ASN A 369 -20.85 -1.31 20.99
CA ASN A 369 -20.11 -0.80 22.13
C ASN A 369 -20.88 0.32 22.85
N ILE A 370 -21.28 1.41 22.15
CA ILE A 370 -22.03 2.48 22.83
C ILE A 370 -23.36 1.96 23.33
N ALA A 371 -24.17 1.28 22.52
CA ALA A 371 -25.50 0.83 22.91
C ALA A 371 -25.48 -0.11 24.13
N TYR A 372 -24.52 -1.04 24.20
CA TYR A 372 -24.36 -1.93 25.34
C TYR A 372 -24.08 -1.15 26.65
N TRP A 373 -23.21 -0.14 26.60
CA TRP A 373 -22.82 0.56 27.82
C TRP A 373 -23.81 1.64 28.25
N ILE A 374 -24.41 2.39 27.33
CA ILE A 374 -25.27 3.53 27.72
C ILE A 374 -26.66 3.11 28.18
N TYR A 375 -27.19 1.98 27.69
CA TYR A 375 -28.55 1.52 28.03
C TYR A 375 -28.59 0.57 29.24
N SER A 376 -27.44 0.19 29.77
CA SER A 376 -27.34 -0.57 31.02
C SER A 376 -27.98 0.21 32.19
N PRO A 377 -28.68 -0.46 33.11
CA PRO A 377 -29.28 0.20 34.29
C PRO A 377 -28.26 0.83 35.23
N ASN A 378 -26.99 0.38 35.19
CA ASN A 378 -25.91 0.89 36.04
C ASN A 378 -24.99 1.89 35.33
N ALA A 379 -25.36 2.30 34.10
CA ALA A 379 -24.58 3.24 33.32
C ALA A 379 -24.52 4.63 33.98
N PRO A 380 -23.47 5.43 33.75
CA PRO A 380 -23.48 6.85 34.11
C PRO A 380 -24.70 7.59 33.52
N THR A 381 -25.14 7.16 32.33
CA THR A 381 -26.33 7.67 31.64
C THR A 381 -27.65 7.34 32.35
N ALA A 382 -27.68 6.36 33.27
CA ALA A 382 -28.88 6.04 34.04
C ALA A 382 -29.08 6.97 35.27
N ARG A 383 -28.10 7.81 35.59
CA ARG A 383 -28.15 8.75 36.72
C ARG A 383 -29.00 9.98 36.40
N ASP A 384 -29.30 10.76 37.43
CA ASP A 384 -30.03 12.02 37.30
C ASP A 384 -29.29 13.02 36.41
N SER A 385 -30.05 13.77 35.62
CA SER A 385 -29.50 14.77 34.70
C SER A 385 -29.00 16.00 35.45
N ASN A 386 -27.83 16.50 35.05
CA ASN A 386 -27.44 17.87 35.34
C ASN A 386 -27.95 18.75 34.19
N PRO A 387 -28.93 19.65 34.42
CA PRO A 387 -29.55 20.41 33.34
C PRO A 387 -28.56 21.26 32.54
N LEU A 388 -27.58 21.88 33.21
CA LEU A 388 -26.59 22.74 32.54
C LEU A 388 -25.71 21.95 31.57
N ILE A 389 -25.19 20.79 32.02
CA ILE A 389 -24.36 19.92 31.17
C ILE A 389 -25.20 19.33 30.04
N THR A 390 -26.45 18.96 30.33
CA THR A 390 -27.37 18.39 29.34
C THR A 390 -27.70 19.40 28.25
N TYR A 391 -28.06 20.63 28.60
CA TYR A 391 -28.35 21.70 27.63
C TYR A 391 -27.11 22.08 26.82
N LEU A 392 -25.94 22.15 27.45
CA LEU A 392 -24.69 22.36 26.72
C LEU A 392 -24.43 21.23 25.72
N GLY A 393 -24.60 19.98 26.14
CA GLY A 393 -24.41 18.81 25.27
C GLY A 393 -25.37 18.82 24.07
N VAL A 394 -26.65 19.12 24.29
CA VAL A 394 -27.66 19.26 23.22
C VAL A 394 -27.33 20.44 22.28
N ALA A 395 -26.89 21.58 22.82
CA ALA A 395 -26.49 22.73 22.01
C ALA A 395 -25.28 22.42 21.12
N LEU A 396 -24.25 21.77 21.66
CA LEU A 396 -23.08 21.32 20.90
C LEU A 396 -23.48 20.31 19.83
N PHE A 397 -24.37 19.36 20.15
CA PHE A 397 -24.92 18.43 19.18
C PHE A 397 -25.60 19.16 18.01
N ALA A 398 -26.52 20.09 18.31
CA ALA A 398 -27.23 20.84 17.27
C ALA A 398 -26.28 21.67 16.39
N ILE A 399 -25.33 22.39 17.00
CA ILE A 399 -24.33 23.18 16.27
C ILE A 399 -23.46 22.27 15.37
N GLY A 400 -23.02 21.13 15.92
CA GLY A 400 -22.24 20.14 15.17
C GLY A 400 -23.02 19.56 14.00
N GLU A 401 -24.27 19.13 14.20
CA GLU A 401 -25.07 18.55 13.11
C GLU A 401 -25.34 19.54 11.99
N LEU A 402 -25.75 20.77 12.33
CA LEU A 402 -26.05 21.83 11.38
C LEU A 402 -24.79 22.30 10.63
N GLY A 403 -23.67 22.46 11.33
CA GLY A 403 -22.39 22.83 10.72
C GLY A 403 -21.84 21.75 9.80
N ASN A 404 -21.98 20.48 10.19
CA ASN A 404 -21.61 19.33 9.37
C ASN A 404 -22.47 19.29 8.08
N TYR A 405 -23.79 19.47 8.21
CA TYR A 405 -24.70 19.52 7.06
C TYR A 405 -24.37 20.68 6.10
N SER A 406 -24.18 21.88 6.64
CA SER A 406 -23.77 23.07 5.87
C SER A 406 -22.48 22.82 5.08
N THR A 407 -21.52 22.13 5.70
CA THR A 407 -20.29 21.72 5.03
C THR A 407 -20.55 20.74 3.89
N HIS A 408 -21.41 19.74 4.08
CA HIS A 408 -21.75 18.77 3.04
C HIS A 408 -22.48 19.41 1.85
N LEU A 409 -23.38 20.37 2.09
CA LEU A 409 -23.99 21.17 1.02
C LEU A 409 -22.95 21.96 0.24
N THR A 410 -22.00 22.58 0.94
CA THR A 410 -20.90 23.32 0.31
C THR A 410 -20.07 22.39 -0.57
N LEU A 411 -19.70 21.21 -0.07
CA LEU A 411 -18.93 20.20 -0.81
C LEU A 411 -19.70 19.60 -2.00
N LYS A 412 -21.02 19.43 -1.89
CA LYS A 412 -21.89 19.01 -2.99
C LYS A 412 -21.88 20.02 -4.13
N ASN A 413 -21.97 21.31 -3.81
CA ASN A 413 -22.05 22.39 -4.80
C ASN A 413 -20.74 22.63 -5.56
N LEU A 414 -19.60 22.14 -5.06
CA LEU A 414 -18.33 22.17 -5.78
C LEU A 414 -18.28 21.19 -6.97
N ARG A 415 -19.24 20.26 -7.07
CA ARG A 415 -19.30 19.29 -8.17
C ARG A 415 -20.53 19.57 -8.99
N ARG A 416 -20.41 19.73 -10.31
CA ARG A 416 -21.58 19.73 -11.19
C ARG A 416 -22.18 18.32 -11.20
N PRO A 417 -23.51 18.16 -11.36
CA PRO A 417 -24.10 16.84 -11.51
C PRO A 417 -23.44 16.11 -12.69
N GLY A 418 -22.81 14.95 -12.44
CA GLY A 418 -22.14 14.16 -13.48
C GLY A 418 -20.64 14.45 -13.70
N SER A 419 -20.09 15.54 -13.15
CA SER A 419 -18.65 15.85 -13.29
C SER A 419 -17.82 15.38 -12.09
N THR A 420 -16.54 15.07 -12.34
CA THR A 420 -15.55 14.73 -11.30
C THR A 420 -14.72 15.93 -10.83
N ASP A 421 -15.13 17.15 -11.21
CA ASP A 421 -14.36 18.36 -10.96
C ASP A 421 -14.14 18.61 -9.47
N ARG A 422 -12.94 19.06 -9.15
CA ARG A 422 -12.53 19.38 -7.78
C ARG A 422 -12.27 20.87 -7.67
N GLY A 423 -13.11 21.56 -6.90
CA GLY A 423 -12.90 22.95 -6.52
C GLY A 423 -12.31 23.09 -5.10
N ILE A 424 -11.79 24.28 -4.79
CA ILE A 424 -11.38 24.64 -3.43
C ILE A 424 -12.62 25.07 -2.64
N PRO A 425 -12.97 24.37 -1.55
CA PRO A 425 -14.13 24.74 -0.74
C PRO A 425 -13.91 26.07 -0.02
N LYS A 426 -14.93 26.93 -0.04
CA LYS A 426 -15.04 28.18 0.72
C LYS A 426 -16.37 28.20 1.46
N GLY A 427 -16.42 28.83 2.63
CA GLY A 427 -17.63 28.90 3.45
C GLY A 427 -17.35 28.66 4.93
N LEU A 428 -18.41 28.35 5.68
CA LEU A 428 -18.36 28.17 7.13
C LEU A 428 -17.32 27.11 7.53
N GLY A 429 -16.43 27.45 8.46
CA GLY A 429 -15.36 26.57 8.96
C GLY A 429 -14.18 26.36 7.99
N PHE A 430 -14.36 26.54 6.68
CA PHE A 430 -13.29 26.43 5.69
C PHE A 430 -12.26 27.55 5.77
N ASN A 431 -12.49 28.63 6.52
CA ASN A 431 -11.43 29.61 6.80
C ASN A 431 -10.55 29.20 7.99
N LEU A 432 -11.04 28.29 8.84
CA LEU A 432 -10.36 27.88 10.07
C LEU A 432 -9.56 26.59 9.86
N VAL A 433 -10.18 25.59 9.24
CA VAL A 433 -9.63 24.24 9.13
C VAL A 433 -9.81 23.65 7.73
N THR A 434 -9.02 22.64 7.39
CA THR A 434 -9.12 21.95 6.10
C THR A 434 -10.40 21.15 5.95
N CYS A 435 -10.84 20.45 7.02
CA CYS A 435 -12.00 19.56 6.99
C CYS A 435 -13.04 19.95 8.06
N PRO A 436 -13.82 21.03 7.83
CA PRO A 436 -14.81 21.48 8.80
C PRO A 436 -15.93 20.47 9.03
N ASN A 437 -16.21 19.58 8.08
CA ASN A 437 -17.16 18.49 8.28
C ASN A 437 -16.73 17.58 9.44
N TYR A 438 -15.44 17.24 9.53
CA TYR A 438 -14.90 16.44 10.64
C TYR A 438 -14.84 17.23 11.95
N MET A 439 -14.59 18.54 11.89
CA MET A 439 -14.64 19.42 13.06
C MET A 439 -16.03 19.40 13.69
N PHE A 440 -17.05 19.69 12.88
CA PHE A 440 -18.44 19.73 13.33
C PHE A 440 -18.97 18.36 13.75
N GLU A 441 -18.54 17.28 13.09
CA GLU A 441 -18.80 15.90 13.52
C GLU A 441 -18.25 15.66 14.93
N THR A 442 -16.99 16.06 15.18
CA THR A 442 -16.34 15.92 16.49
C THR A 442 -17.10 16.71 17.56
N ILE A 443 -17.52 17.94 17.26
CA ILE A 443 -18.32 18.78 18.16
C ILE A 443 -19.66 18.10 18.50
N ALA A 444 -20.33 17.50 17.51
CA ALA A 444 -21.61 16.81 17.74
C ALA A 444 -21.45 15.62 18.71
N TRP A 445 -20.40 14.82 18.51
CA TRP A 445 -20.11 13.66 19.36
C TRP A 445 -19.58 14.03 20.75
N ILE A 446 -18.89 15.16 20.91
CA ILE A 446 -18.61 15.75 22.22
C ILE A 446 -19.93 16.07 22.93
N GLY A 447 -20.90 16.65 22.22
CA GLY A 447 -22.23 16.91 22.75
C GLY A 447 -22.93 15.66 23.27
N ILE A 448 -22.93 14.58 22.48
CA ILE A 448 -23.48 13.27 22.89
C ILE A 448 -22.74 12.71 24.12
N TRP A 449 -21.41 12.84 24.15
CA TRP A 449 -20.60 12.37 25.28
C TRP A 449 -20.89 13.14 26.57
N LEU A 450 -21.11 14.45 26.51
CA LEU A 450 -21.53 15.25 27.67
C LEU A 450 -22.90 14.81 28.20
N VAL A 451 -23.85 14.46 27.32
CA VAL A 451 -25.18 13.99 27.71
C VAL A 451 -25.12 12.64 28.40
N ASN A 452 -24.35 11.68 27.87
CA ASN A 452 -24.37 10.31 28.37
C ASN A 452 -23.27 9.99 29.39
N TRP A 453 -22.22 10.81 29.45
CA TRP A 453 -21.05 10.67 30.33
C TRP A 453 -20.45 9.25 30.35
N SER A 454 -20.53 8.54 29.23
CA SER A 454 -20.08 7.16 29.11
C SER A 454 -18.66 7.08 28.57
N LEU A 455 -17.80 6.30 29.22
CA LEU A 455 -16.45 6.00 28.74
C LEU A 455 -16.48 5.38 27.34
N SER A 456 -17.48 4.56 27.04
CA SER A 456 -17.67 3.95 25.73
C SER A 456 -17.79 4.98 24.61
N THR A 457 -18.56 6.06 24.85
CA THR A 457 -18.72 7.16 23.89
C THR A 457 -17.42 7.93 23.74
N GLY A 458 -16.69 8.16 24.83
CA GLY A 458 -15.37 8.80 24.81
C GLY A 458 -14.33 8.01 24.00
N VAL A 459 -14.29 6.68 24.16
CA VAL A 459 -13.41 5.79 23.38
C VAL A 459 -13.75 5.83 21.89
N PHE A 460 -15.05 5.75 21.55
CA PHE A 460 -15.49 5.89 20.16
C PHE A 460 -15.08 7.25 19.57
N LEU A 461 -15.35 8.35 20.30
CA LEU A 461 -14.99 9.70 19.89
C LEU A 461 -13.48 9.83 19.64
N ALA A 462 -12.64 9.33 20.56
CA ALA A 462 -11.18 9.36 20.41
C ALA A 462 -10.72 8.61 19.16
N PHE A 463 -11.21 7.38 18.96
CA PHE A 463 -10.85 6.56 17.79
C PHE A 463 -11.31 7.20 16.47
N SER A 464 -12.55 7.70 16.43
CA SER A 464 -13.13 8.40 15.27
C SER A 464 -12.34 9.67 14.96
N PHE A 465 -11.99 10.46 15.97
CA PHE A 465 -11.19 11.66 15.83
C PHE A 465 -9.82 11.37 15.23
N THR A 466 -9.08 10.39 15.77
CA THR A 466 -7.76 10.01 15.25
C THR A 466 -7.82 9.57 13.79
N THR A 467 -8.84 8.77 13.43
CA THR A 467 -9.03 8.30 12.06
C THR A 467 -9.30 9.46 11.11
N MET A 468 -10.23 10.35 11.48
CA MET A 468 -10.54 11.56 10.71
C MET A 468 -9.33 12.48 10.60
N ALA A 469 -8.55 12.67 11.66
CA ALA A 469 -7.34 13.51 11.68
C ALA A 469 -6.30 13.05 10.65
N ILE A 470 -6.06 11.73 10.56
CA ILE A 470 -5.17 11.14 9.57
C ILE A 470 -5.68 11.41 8.14
N TRP A 471 -6.98 11.21 7.90
CA TRP A 471 -7.58 11.46 6.58
C TRP A 471 -7.57 12.93 6.19
N ALA A 472 -7.85 13.81 7.14
CA ALA A 472 -7.85 15.24 6.97
C ALA A 472 -6.45 15.72 6.57
N LYS A 473 -5.39 15.20 7.22
CA LYS A 473 -4.00 15.54 6.90
C LYS A 473 -3.59 15.08 5.50
N LYS A 474 -4.06 13.89 5.09
CA LYS A 474 -3.90 13.40 3.71
C LYS A 474 -4.62 14.31 2.71
N LYS A 475 -5.82 14.79 3.05
CA LYS A 475 -6.61 15.70 2.21
C LYS A 475 -5.93 17.06 2.06
N GLU A 476 -5.37 17.62 3.14
CA GLU A 476 -4.58 18.85 3.11
C GLU A 476 -3.37 18.73 2.18
N ARG A 477 -2.59 17.66 2.31
CA ARG A 477 -1.44 17.40 1.42
C ARG A 477 -1.86 17.32 -0.05
N ARG A 478 -3.00 16.66 -0.33
CA ARG A 478 -3.53 16.55 -1.69
C ARG A 478 -3.95 17.91 -2.23
N TYR A 479 -4.64 18.74 -1.46
CA TYR A 479 -5.04 20.08 -1.91
C TYR A 479 -3.86 20.96 -2.26
N ARG A 480 -2.77 20.92 -1.48
CA ARG A 480 -1.53 21.64 -1.83
C ARG A 480 -0.92 21.16 -3.13
N LYS A 481 -0.89 19.85 -3.36
CA LYS A 481 -0.34 19.25 -4.59
C LYS A 481 -1.21 19.57 -5.81
N GLU A 482 -2.52 19.54 -5.65
CA GLU A 482 -3.50 19.66 -6.74
C GLU A 482 -3.71 21.12 -7.17
N PHE A 483 -3.71 22.05 -6.23
CA PHE A 483 -4.06 23.45 -6.50
C PHE A 483 -2.89 24.43 -6.40
N GLY A 484 -1.71 24.00 -5.93
CA GLY A 484 -0.52 24.84 -5.80
C GLY A 484 -0.83 26.17 -5.12
N ASP A 485 -0.43 27.27 -5.74
CA ASP A 485 -0.58 28.63 -5.21
C ASP A 485 -2.03 29.10 -5.07
N LYS A 486 -2.98 28.46 -5.77
CA LYS A 486 -4.41 28.78 -5.64
C LYS A 486 -4.97 28.37 -4.27
N TYR A 487 -4.30 27.47 -3.56
CA TYR A 487 -4.73 26.97 -2.26
C TYR A 487 -3.91 27.58 -1.12
N LYS A 488 -4.57 28.38 -0.27
CA LYS A 488 -3.94 28.90 0.95
C LYS A 488 -3.72 27.76 1.94
N ARG A 489 -2.45 27.46 2.22
CA ARG A 489 -2.03 26.50 3.24
C ARG A 489 -2.71 26.79 4.57
N LYS A 490 -3.26 25.74 5.21
CA LYS A 490 -3.81 25.82 6.56
C LYS A 490 -2.89 25.16 7.57
N SER A 491 -2.83 25.77 8.75
CA SER A 491 -2.10 25.22 9.91
C SER A 491 -2.91 24.15 10.64
N PHE A 492 -4.24 24.25 10.60
CA PHE A 492 -5.17 23.36 11.29
C PHE A 492 -6.00 22.56 10.31
N VAL A 493 -6.20 21.28 10.60
CA VAL A 493 -6.86 20.34 9.72
C VAL A 493 -8.27 19.98 10.21
N ILE A 494 -8.48 19.90 11.53
CA ILE A 494 -9.77 19.62 12.18
C ILE A 494 -10.07 20.57 13.34
N LEU A 495 -9.13 20.81 14.26
CA LEU A 495 -9.37 21.62 15.46
C LEU A 495 -8.59 22.94 15.38
N PRO A 496 -9.28 24.10 15.28
CA PRO A 496 -8.61 25.39 15.27
C PRO A 496 -7.74 25.56 16.51
N GLY A 497 -6.48 25.98 16.33
CA GLY A 497 -5.54 26.21 17.44
C GLY A 497 -4.85 24.95 17.98
N ILE A 498 -5.29 23.75 17.59
CA ILE A 498 -4.75 22.48 18.13
C ILE A 498 -4.20 21.59 17.01
N TYR A 499 -5.01 21.25 16.00
CA TYR A 499 -4.66 20.24 15.00
C TYR A 499 -5.22 20.49 13.60
#